data_AF-A0A5E4I7D4-F1
#
_entry.id   AF-A0A5E4I7D4-F1
#
_cell.length_a   1.000
_cell.length_b   1.000
_cell.length_c   1.000
_cell.angle_alpha   90.00
_cell.angle_beta   90.00
_cell.angle_gamma   90.00
#
_symmetry.space_group_name_H-M   'P 1'
#
loop_
_entity.id
_entity.type
_entity.pdbx_description
1 polymer ?
#
loop_
_entity_poly.entity_id
_entity_poly.type
_entity_poly.pdbx_seq_one_letter_code
_entity_poly.pdbx_strand_id
1 'polypeptide(L)'
;MDSYHLIRKCLTIGIILLFIGLAGIPSINANNPISDHITSAAYKSNITLNNGTLSGHVTDSEENSIEGARVRVYFHDTYSENYSDSTGYFHVTNISICNCTKNVTCSKEGYYPVWIYLGIWENTTHDFVLTSKGDWLYVGGSGSGNYTRIQNAIDNASSGGTIFVFHGTYNEEILVNKSLFLIGENRNTTIINGSGYDESVYIDGNKINICGFTIQNEGESWIWRRGVFISPSSNRIHIHDNIITKNYIGIDIYDKATDILIYDNVIMKNTNGIYGSGENTFIEIYHNIFSNNDVGIDAEHNFSIYENLISNNSIGILDSAGYLNFIYKNNIRDNKVGLQIKSFIDAQIYQNNFINNNAHISLFRNGLLSDRKSVIALKQNWSMNYWDDLIPLTPRPIPGLMVLAIYVWFGIFNGFLLPIVVHPYFEYDQHPAQEPYDIPGMS
;
A
#
# COMPACT_ATOMS: atom_id res chain seq x y z
N MET A 1 14.78 -24.44 28.57
CA MET A 1 13.78 -25.21 29.34
C MET A 1 12.44 -24.70 28.85
N ASP A 2 11.93 -25.41 27.84
CA ASP A 2 11.36 -24.77 26.66
C ASP A 2 9.83 -24.81 26.65
N SER A 3 9.24 -23.62 26.60
CA SER A 3 7.82 -23.35 26.39
C SER A 3 7.34 -23.61 24.94
N TYR A 4 8.15 -24.28 24.13
CA TYR A 4 7.81 -24.67 22.74
C TYR A 4 7.15 -26.04 22.60
N HIS A 5 7.01 -26.82 23.68
CA HIS A 5 6.48 -28.19 23.61
C HIS A 5 5.00 -28.35 23.99
N LEU A 6 4.33 -27.29 24.48
CA LEU A 6 2.94 -27.36 24.95
C LEU A 6 1.90 -26.89 23.92
N ILE A 7 2.29 -26.12 22.90
CA ILE A 7 1.36 -25.59 21.88
C ILE A 7 1.12 -26.59 20.73
N ARG A 8 1.98 -27.61 20.56
CA ARG A 8 1.79 -28.66 19.52
C ARG A 8 0.87 -29.83 19.92
N LYS A 9 0.29 -29.84 21.13
CA LYS A 9 -0.64 -30.92 21.56
C LYS A 9 -2.11 -30.52 21.63
N CYS A 10 -2.45 -29.26 21.39
CA CYS A 10 -3.84 -28.81 21.25
C CYS A 10 -4.34 -28.74 19.80
N LEU A 11 -3.46 -28.94 18.79
CA LEU A 11 -3.85 -28.89 17.37
C LEU A 11 -4.03 -30.26 16.69
N THR A 12 -3.89 -31.38 17.42
CA THR A 12 -4.03 -32.75 16.87
C THR A 12 -5.21 -33.52 17.46
N ILE A 13 -5.96 -32.94 18.40
CA ILE A 13 -7.16 -33.56 19.01
C ILE A 13 -8.47 -33.06 18.35
N GLY A 14 -8.41 -32.06 17.48
CA GLY A 14 -9.57 -31.57 16.73
C GLY A 14 -9.86 -32.26 15.38
N ILE A 15 -9.02 -33.20 14.92
CA ILE A 15 -9.11 -33.78 13.57
C ILE A 15 -9.35 -35.31 13.59
N ILE A 16 -9.49 -35.94 14.76
CA ILE A 16 -9.78 -37.40 14.87
C ILE A 16 -11.03 -37.63 15.74
N LEU A 17 -12.10 -36.90 15.42
CA LEU A 17 -13.48 -37.22 15.83
C LEU A 17 -14.45 -37.21 14.64
N LEU A 18 -13.91 -37.29 13.42
CA LEU A 18 -14.62 -37.71 12.23
C LEU A 18 -13.96 -39.02 11.80
N PHE A 19 -14.73 -40.11 11.81
CA PHE A 19 -14.36 -41.52 11.57
C PHE A 19 -14.15 -42.41 12.80
N ILE A 20 -15.07 -43.37 12.88
CA ILE A 20 -15.10 -44.65 13.60
C ILE A 20 -15.93 -44.64 14.87
N GLY A 21 -17.11 -45.27 14.76
CA GLY A 21 -17.66 -46.06 15.86
C GLY A 21 -19.17 -46.08 15.92
N LEU A 22 -19.80 -46.97 15.14
CA LEU A 22 -20.75 -47.93 15.67
C LEU A 22 -20.85 -49.10 14.68
N ALA A 23 -20.11 -50.16 15.01
CA ALA A 23 -20.18 -51.47 14.39
C ALA A 23 -21.16 -52.35 15.18
N GLY A 24 -21.85 -53.25 14.48
CA GLY A 24 -22.50 -54.40 15.12
C GLY A 24 -23.64 -55.00 14.33
N ILE A 25 -23.34 -55.86 13.35
CA ILE A 25 -24.25 -56.94 12.94
C ILE A 25 -23.42 -58.23 12.80
N PRO A 26 -23.92 -59.40 13.25
CA PRO A 26 -23.12 -60.62 13.43
C PRO A 26 -22.91 -61.41 12.14
N SER A 27 -21.87 -62.24 12.15
CA SER A 27 -21.51 -63.23 11.14
C SER A 27 -22.59 -64.29 10.93
N ILE A 28 -22.90 -64.63 9.67
CA ILE A 28 -23.62 -65.85 9.30
C ILE A 28 -22.65 -66.80 8.59
N ASN A 29 -22.63 -68.04 9.06
CA ASN A 29 -21.80 -69.12 8.55
C ASN A 29 -22.60 -69.96 7.52
N ALA A 30 -21.98 -70.16 6.36
CA ALA A 30 -22.06 -71.25 5.37
C ALA A 30 -23.36 -72.08 5.11
N ASN A 31 -23.61 -72.24 3.79
CA ASN A 31 -24.14 -73.40 3.06
C ASN A 31 -25.67 -73.68 3.01
N ASN A 32 -26.31 -73.29 1.89
CA ASN A 32 -26.96 -74.21 0.94
C ASN A 32 -27.55 -73.45 -0.27
N PRO A 33 -27.48 -74.00 -1.51
CA PRO A 33 -28.09 -73.39 -2.69
C PRO A 33 -29.54 -73.83 -2.85
N ILE A 34 -30.37 -73.05 -3.55
CA ILE A 34 -31.42 -73.46 -4.52
C ILE A 34 -32.26 -72.23 -4.92
N SER A 35 -32.61 -72.20 -6.19
CA SER A 35 -33.41 -71.22 -6.91
C SER A 35 -34.90 -71.22 -6.51
N ASP A 36 -35.57 -70.07 -6.68
CA ASP A 36 -36.74 -69.88 -7.56
C ASP A 36 -37.64 -68.71 -7.12
N HIS A 37 -37.86 -67.81 -8.08
CA HIS A 37 -39.08 -67.04 -8.34
C HIS A 37 -39.95 -66.53 -7.17
N ILE A 38 -39.88 -65.21 -6.88
CA ILE A 38 -41.07 -64.36 -6.63
C ILE A 38 -40.86 -62.96 -7.26
N THR A 39 -41.83 -62.56 -8.07
CA THR A 39 -41.96 -61.31 -8.85
C THR A 39 -42.64 -60.17 -8.09
N SER A 40 -42.31 -58.92 -8.47
CA SER A 40 -43.04 -57.64 -8.30
C SER A 40 -43.17 -57.08 -6.87
N ALA A 41 -43.04 -55.78 -6.59
CA ALA A 41 -43.37 -54.61 -7.39
C ALA A 41 -42.42 -53.42 -7.12
N ALA A 42 -42.13 -52.66 -8.17
CA ALA A 42 -41.40 -51.40 -8.10
C ALA A 42 -42.28 -50.31 -7.47
N TYR A 43 -41.84 -49.78 -6.32
CA TYR A 43 -42.33 -48.50 -5.81
C TYR A 43 -41.60 -47.37 -6.57
N LYS A 44 -42.16 -46.95 -7.71
CA LYS A 44 -41.76 -45.68 -8.33
C LYS A 44 -42.41 -44.56 -7.51
N SER A 45 -41.65 -43.98 -6.58
CA SER A 45 -41.97 -42.66 -6.06
C SER A 45 -41.71 -41.65 -7.18
N ASN A 46 -42.77 -41.06 -7.71
CA ASN A 46 -42.68 -39.84 -8.50
C ASN A 46 -42.32 -38.68 -7.55
N ILE A 47 -41.06 -38.59 -7.14
CA ILE A 47 -40.52 -37.34 -6.61
C ILE A 47 -40.26 -36.49 -7.85
N THR A 48 -41.16 -35.54 -8.14
CA THR A 48 -40.79 -34.35 -8.91
C THR A 48 -39.72 -33.64 -8.10
N LEU A 49 -38.44 -33.94 -8.36
CA LEU A 49 -37.34 -33.13 -7.91
C LEU A 49 -37.52 -31.77 -8.58
N ASN A 50 -37.88 -30.76 -7.80
CA ASN A 50 -37.80 -29.39 -8.28
C ASN A 50 -36.36 -29.17 -8.77
N ASN A 51 -36.21 -28.58 -9.93
CA ASN A 51 -34.90 -28.18 -10.39
C ASN A 51 -34.36 -27.10 -9.44
N GLY A 52 -33.06 -27.15 -9.16
CA GLY A 52 -32.37 -26.14 -8.40
C GLY A 52 -32.20 -24.84 -9.19
N THR A 53 -31.96 -23.77 -8.45
CA THR A 53 -31.69 -22.44 -9.00
C THR A 53 -30.47 -21.82 -8.37
N LEU A 54 -29.81 -20.93 -9.12
CA LEU A 54 -28.75 -20.05 -8.63
C LEU A 54 -29.09 -18.62 -9.02
N SER A 55 -29.10 -17.72 -8.04
CA SER A 55 -29.31 -16.28 -8.28
C SER A 55 -28.39 -15.41 -7.45
N GLY A 56 -28.28 -14.14 -7.82
CA GLY A 56 -27.46 -13.16 -7.14
C GLY A 56 -27.20 -11.96 -8.05
N HIS A 57 -26.27 -11.12 -7.64
CA HIS A 57 -25.79 -9.99 -8.42
C HIS A 57 -24.36 -10.20 -8.90
N VAL A 58 -24.06 -9.67 -10.08
CA VAL A 58 -22.69 -9.52 -10.59
C VAL A 58 -22.31 -8.04 -10.51
N THR A 59 -21.26 -7.74 -9.75
CA THR A 59 -20.71 -6.39 -9.60
C THR A 59 -19.22 -6.35 -9.94
N ASP A 60 -18.69 -5.15 -10.14
CA ASP A 60 -17.25 -4.92 -10.13
C ASP A 60 -16.71 -4.70 -8.70
N SER A 61 -15.41 -4.47 -8.57
CA SER A 61 -14.77 -4.22 -7.26
C SER A 61 -15.16 -2.90 -6.60
N GLU A 62 -15.90 -2.03 -7.30
CA GLU A 62 -16.42 -0.75 -6.82
C GLU A 62 -17.94 -0.83 -6.54
N GLU A 63 -18.49 -2.06 -6.53
CA GLU A 63 -19.92 -2.35 -6.30
C GLU A 63 -20.85 -1.86 -7.42
N ASN A 64 -20.33 -1.50 -8.59
CA ASN A 64 -21.17 -1.17 -9.75
C ASN A 64 -21.72 -2.47 -10.38
N SER A 65 -23.02 -2.48 -10.69
CA SER A 65 -23.67 -3.59 -11.38
C SER A 65 -23.08 -3.83 -12.79
N ILE A 66 -22.80 -5.09 -13.12
CA ILE A 66 -22.31 -5.48 -14.45
C ILE A 66 -23.45 -6.10 -15.25
N GLU A 67 -23.91 -5.42 -16.30
CA GLU A 67 -24.90 -5.95 -17.23
C GLU A 67 -24.29 -6.96 -18.23
N GLY A 68 -25.02 -8.04 -18.50
CA GLY A 68 -24.68 -9.03 -19.51
C GLY A 68 -23.47 -9.90 -19.16
N ALA A 69 -23.14 -10.05 -17.88
CA ALA A 69 -22.17 -11.03 -17.42
C ALA A 69 -22.80 -12.43 -17.47
N ARG A 70 -22.10 -13.39 -18.05
CA ARG A 70 -22.57 -14.77 -18.19
C ARG A 70 -22.26 -15.56 -16.93
N VAL A 71 -23.30 -16.02 -16.24
CA VAL A 71 -23.20 -17.00 -15.15
C VAL A 71 -23.60 -18.37 -15.67
N ARG A 72 -22.69 -19.33 -15.60
CA ARG A 72 -22.87 -20.70 -16.11
C ARG A 72 -22.57 -21.72 -15.02
N VAL A 73 -23.48 -22.67 -14.86
CA VAL A 73 -23.40 -23.78 -13.89
C VAL A 73 -23.22 -25.08 -14.66
N TYR A 74 -22.09 -25.75 -14.48
CA TYR A 74 -21.79 -27.04 -15.10
C TYR A 74 -22.21 -28.20 -14.21
N PHE A 75 -22.92 -29.18 -14.78
CA PHE A 75 -23.37 -30.38 -14.08
C PHE A 75 -23.66 -31.55 -15.02
N HIS A 76 -23.31 -32.77 -14.60
CA HIS A 76 -23.66 -34.03 -15.30
C HIS A 76 -23.40 -33.96 -16.82
N ASP A 77 -22.21 -33.51 -17.22
CA ASP A 77 -21.81 -33.34 -18.61
C ASP A 77 -22.67 -32.37 -19.44
N THR A 78 -23.45 -31.51 -18.78
CA THR A 78 -24.22 -30.41 -19.36
C THR A 78 -24.01 -29.10 -18.58
N TYR A 79 -24.70 -28.03 -18.97
CA TYR A 79 -24.71 -26.76 -18.26
C TYR A 79 -26.05 -26.05 -18.39
N SER A 80 -26.34 -25.18 -17.41
CA SER A 80 -27.36 -24.12 -17.51
C SER A 80 -26.67 -22.77 -17.35
N GLU A 81 -27.21 -21.74 -18.00
CA GLU A 81 -26.66 -20.38 -17.90
C GLU A 81 -27.72 -19.30 -17.94
N ASN A 82 -27.34 -18.12 -17.44
CA ASN A 82 -28.11 -16.89 -17.54
C ASN A 82 -27.15 -15.70 -17.63
N TYR A 83 -27.66 -14.55 -18.05
CA TYR A 83 -26.89 -13.32 -18.16
C TYR A 83 -27.47 -12.30 -17.19
N SER A 84 -26.62 -11.55 -16.51
CA SER A 84 -27.07 -10.49 -15.63
C SER A 84 -27.80 -9.39 -16.40
N ASP A 85 -28.83 -8.81 -15.79
CA ASP A 85 -29.55 -7.64 -16.32
C ASP A 85 -28.85 -6.32 -15.98
N SER A 86 -29.48 -5.18 -16.30
CA SER A 86 -28.94 -3.84 -16.03
C SER A 86 -28.72 -3.52 -14.54
N THR A 87 -29.30 -4.31 -13.63
CA THR A 87 -29.06 -4.22 -12.17
C THR A 87 -28.00 -5.21 -11.69
N GLY A 88 -27.39 -5.95 -12.62
CA GLY A 88 -26.43 -7.01 -12.32
C GLY A 88 -27.10 -8.31 -11.87
N TYR A 89 -28.43 -8.37 -11.77
CA TYR A 89 -29.14 -9.54 -11.28
C TYR A 89 -29.14 -10.67 -12.32
N PHE A 90 -28.86 -11.89 -11.89
CA PHE A 90 -28.95 -13.10 -12.72
C PHE A 90 -29.78 -14.19 -12.02
N HIS A 91 -30.38 -15.08 -12.82
CA HIS A 91 -31.14 -16.22 -12.32
C HIS A 91 -30.98 -17.44 -13.24
N VAL A 92 -30.11 -18.37 -12.86
CA VAL A 92 -29.92 -19.65 -13.55
C VAL A 92 -30.90 -20.69 -13.00
N THR A 93 -31.69 -21.30 -13.89
CA THR A 93 -32.70 -22.31 -13.54
C THR A 93 -32.38 -23.67 -14.15
N ASN A 94 -33.24 -24.66 -13.88
CA ASN A 94 -33.16 -26.00 -14.47
C ASN A 94 -31.86 -26.73 -14.14
N ILE A 95 -31.33 -26.52 -12.94
CA ILE A 95 -30.11 -27.19 -12.47
C ILE A 95 -30.52 -28.47 -11.75
N SER A 96 -29.99 -29.64 -12.14
CA SER A 96 -30.34 -30.88 -11.46
C SER A 96 -29.81 -30.91 -10.02
N ILE A 97 -30.72 -31.02 -9.04
CA ILE A 97 -30.39 -31.21 -7.63
C ILE A 97 -29.78 -32.61 -7.43
N CYS A 98 -28.62 -32.65 -6.78
CA CYS A 98 -27.86 -33.86 -6.43
C CYS A 98 -27.02 -33.55 -5.18
N ASN A 99 -26.52 -34.59 -4.50
CA ASN A 99 -25.47 -34.45 -3.49
C ASN A 99 -24.08 -34.28 -4.14
N CYS A 100 -23.95 -33.34 -5.06
CA CYS A 100 -22.72 -33.06 -5.79
C CYS A 100 -22.47 -31.56 -5.92
N THR A 101 -21.22 -31.12 -5.81
CA THR A 101 -20.83 -29.73 -6.08
C THR A 101 -20.81 -29.48 -7.59
N LYS A 102 -21.20 -28.28 -7.99
CA LYS A 102 -21.23 -27.83 -9.38
C LYS A 102 -20.14 -26.79 -9.60
N ASN A 103 -19.48 -26.86 -10.75
CA ASN A 103 -18.54 -25.82 -11.15
C ASN A 103 -19.35 -24.65 -11.72
N VAL A 104 -19.25 -23.48 -11.09
CA VAL A 104 -19.96 -22.27 -11.49
C VAL A 104 -18.95 -21.22 -11.93
N THR A 105 -19.28 -20.55 -13.03
CA THR A 105 -18.40 -19.62 -13.71
C THR A 105 -19.14 -18.32 -13.93
N CYS A 106 -18.51 -17.20 -13.62
CA CYS A 106 -18.99 -15.87 -14.00
C CYS A 106 -17.96 -15.22 -14.92
N SER A 107 -18.39 -14.73 -16.08
CA SER A 107 -17.49 -14.18 -17.10
C SER A 107 -18.14 -13.05 -17.89
N LYS A 108 -17.36 -12.02 -18.19
CA LYS A 108 -17.71 -10.89 -19.06
C LYS A 108 -16.47 -10.49 -19.87
N GLU A 109 -16.66 -10.13 -21.14
CA GLU A 109 -15.58 -9.55 -21.94
C GLU A 109 -15.06 -8.27 -21.26
N GLY A 110 -13.74 -8.07 -21.25
CA GLY A 110 -13.12 -6.98 -20.47
C GLY A 110 -12.92 -7.30 -18.99
N TYR A 111 -13.31 -8.47 -18.47
CA TYR A 111 -13.09 -8.87 -17.07
C TYR A 111 -12.36 -10.21 -16.93
N TYR A 112 -11.69 -10.43 -15.80
CA TYR A 112 -11.16 -11.73 -15.41
C TYR A 112 -12.33 -12.67 -15.00
N PRO A 113 -12.40 -13.90 -15.55
CA PRO A 113 -13.46 -14.83 -15.18
C PRO A 113 -13.23 -15.41 -13.78
N VAL A 114 -14.32 -15.62 -13.04
CA VAL A 114 -14.31 -16.22 -11.69
C VAL A 114 -14.92 -17.62 -11.75
N TRP A 115 -14.38 -18.53 -10.95
CA TRP A 115 -14.80 -19.93 -10.85
C TRP A 115 -14.98 -20.32 -9.39
N ILE A 116 -16.08 -21.00 -9.07
CA ILE A 116 -16.39 -21.47 -7.72
C ILE A 116 -17.13 -22.81 -7.74
N TYR A 117 -16.91 -23.64 -6.73
CA TYR A 117 -17.71 -24.85 -6.53
C TYR A 117 -18.85 -24.59 -5.54
N LEU A 118 -20.09 -24.80 -5.99
CA LEU A 118 -21.30 -24.58 -5.17
C LEU A 118 -22.17 -25.84 -5.11
N GLY A 119 -22.75 -26.10 -3.94
CA GLY A 119 -23.90 -27.00 -3.83
C GLY A 119 -25.16 -26.23 -4.24
N ILE A 120 -25.91 -26.76 -5.22
CA ILE A 120 -27.12 -26.10 -5.75
C ILE A 120 -28.38 -26.83 -5.25
N TRP A 121 -29.28 -26.07 -4.63
CA TRP A 121 -30.59 -26.51 -4.11
C TRP A 121 -31.70 -25.68 -4.77
N GLU A 122 -32.93 -25.75 -4.24
CA GLU A 122 -34.09 -25.05 -4.81
C GLU A 122 -33.87 -23.54 -4.97
N ASN A 123 -33.20 -22.88 -4.01
CA ASN A 123 -32.95 -21.43 -4.00
C ASN A 123 -31.53 -21.08 -3.51
N THR A 124 -30.49 -21.46 -4.26
CA THR A 124 -29.12 -21.07 -3.90
C THR A 124 -28.85 -19.62 -4.31
N THR A 125 -28.20 -18.85 -3.45
CA THR A 125 -27.75 -17.48 -3.75
C THR A 125 -26.24 -17.36 -3.68
N HIS A 126 -25.65 -16.59 -4.60
CA HIS A 126 -24.23 -16.23 -4.58
C HIS A 126 -23.98 -15.00 -5.46
N ASP A 127 -23.35 -13.97 -4.90
CA ASP A 127 -22.93 -12.79 -5.65
C ASP A 127 -21.53 -12.98 -6.22
N PHE A 128 -21.29 -12.46 -7.43
CA PHE A 128 -20.01 -12.52 -8.10
C PHE A 128 -19.41 -11.12 -8.22
N VAL A 129 -18.13 -10.98 -7.86
CA VAL A 129 -17.35 -9.78 -8.12
C VAL A 129 -16.38 -10.06 -9.27
N LEU A 130 -16.53 -9.37 -10.39
CA LEU A 130 -15.60 -9.46 -11.52
C LEU A 130 -14.57 -8.33 -11.45
N THR A 131 -13.30 -8.66 -11.67
CA THR A 131 -12.23 -7.67 -11.79
C THR A 131 -12.05 -7.28 -13.24
N SER A 132 -12.17 -6.00 -13.56
CA SER A 132 -11.89 -5.47 -14.90
C SER A 132 -10.45 -5.79 -15.30
N LYS A 133 -10.23 -6.14 -16.57
CA LYS A 133 -8.90 -6.27 -17.18
C LYS A 133 -8.29 -4.90 -17.49
N GLY A 134 -9.08 -3.84 -17.44
CA GLY A 134 -8.69 -2.48 -17.76
C GLY A 134 -8.66 -2.19 -19.26
N ASP A 135 -9.07 -0.97 -19.63
CA ASP A 135 -8.91 -0.43 -20.98
C ASP A 135 -7.53 0.22 -21.17
N TRP A 136 -7.02 0.26 -22.40
CA TRP A 136 -5.87 1.07 -22.77
C TRP A 136 -6.33 2.35 -23.43
N LEU A 137 -6.07 3.50 -22.79
CA LEU A 137 -6.31 4.82 -23.36
C LEU A 137 -4.98 5.52 -23.62
N TYR A 138 -4.95 6.36 -24.66
CA TYR A 138 -3.74 7.02 -25.13
C TYR A 138 -3.93 8.54 -25.12
N VAL A 139 -2.93 9.28 -24.64
CA VAL A 139 -2.95 10.74 -24.54
C VAL A 139 -1.78 11.34 -25.31
N GLY A 140 -2.02 12.35 -26.16
CA GLY A 140 -1.03 12.94 -27.05
C GLY A 140 -0.74 12.07 -28.28
N GLY A 141 0.45 12.24 -28.88
CA GLY A 141 0.85 11.52 -30.09
C GLY A 141 -0.01 11.85 -31.32
N SER A 142 0.15 11.05 -32.39
CA SER A 142 -0.57 11.24 -33.67
C SER A 142 -1.64 10.18 -33.95
N GLY A 143 -1.99 9.36 -32.96
CA GLY A 143 -2.97 8.28 -33.10
C GLY A 143 -4.40 8.80 -33.21
N SER A 144 -5.18 8.19 -34.10
CA SER A 144 -6.62 8.45 -34.20
C SER A 144 -7.33 8.05 -32.90
N GLY A 145 -8.08 8.97 -32.30
CA GLY A 145 -8.84 8.71 -31.06
C GLY A 145 -8.06 8.94 -29.76
N ASN A 146 -6.79 9.37 -29.85
CA ASN A 146 -6.03 9.76 -28.67
C ASN A 146 -6.63 11.01 -28.02
N TYR A 147 -6.63 11.04 -26.70
CA TYR A 147 -6.99 12.21 -25.92
C TYR A 147 -5.91 13.29 -26.05
N THR A 148 -6.32 14.55 -25.97
CA THR A 148 -5.36 15.68 -25.89
C THR A 148 -5.01 16.06 -24.45
N ARG A 149 -5.83 15.63 -23.48
CA ARG A 149 -5.69 15.89 -22.04
C ARG A 149 -5.64 14.59 -21.26
N ILE A 150 -4.80 14.52 -20.25
CA ILE A 150 -4.66 13.35 -19.37
C ILE A 150 -5.94 13.19 -18.55
N GLN A 151 -6.50 14.29 -18.02
CA GLN A 151 -7.72 14.22 -17.23
C GLN A 151 -8.88 13.57 -17.98
N ASN A 152 -9.10 13.94 -19.25
CA ASN A 152 -10.18 13.35 -20.05
C ASN A 152 -10.01 11.83 -20.24
N ALA A 153 -8.77 11.34 -20.32
CA ALA A 153 -8.50 9.91 -20.38
C ALA A 153 -8.78 9.24 -19.03
N ILE A 154 -8.42 9.86 -17.90
CA ILE A 154 -8.76 9.37 -16.55
C ILE A 154 -10.28 9.28 -16.37
N ASP A 155 -11.00 10.33 -16.76
CA ASP A 155 -12.45 10.40 -16.65
C ASP A 155 -13.15 9.28 -17.45
N ASN A 156 -12.59 8.89 -18.59
CA ASN A 156 -13.13 7.85 -19.46
C ASN A 156 -12.55 6.44 -19.20
N ALA A 157 -11.47 6.31 -18.43
CA ALA A 157 -10.89 5.02 -18.12
C ALA A 157 -11.81 4.19 -17.22
N SER A 158 -11.90 2.89 -17.51
CA SER A 158 -12.41 1.88 -16.58
C SER A 158 -11.46 1.71 -15.40
N SER A 159 -11.98 1.35 -14.23
CA SER A 159 -11.15 0.90 -13.10
C SER A 159 -10.25 -0.28 -13.50
N GLY A 160 -8.99 -0.27 -13.03
CA GLY A 160 -7.92 -1.16 -13.46
C GLY A 160 -7.31 -0.82 -14.84
N GLY A 161 -7.77 0.24 -15.49
CA GLY A 161 -7.30 0.67 -16.82
C GLY A 161 -5.86 1.16 -16.85
N THR A 162 -5.30 1.24 -18.05
CA THR A 162 -3.98 1.82 -18.33
C THR A 162 -4.14 3.05 -19.22
N ILE A 163 -3.51 4.14 -18.82
CA ILE A 163 -3.42 5.38 -19.58
C ILE A 163 -1.97 5.59 -19.95
N PHE A 164 -1.68 5.53 -21.24
CA PHE A 164 -0.35 5.79 -21.79
C PHE A 164 -0.28 7.22 -22.33
N VAL A 165 0.69 8.00 -21.86
CA VAL A 165 0.86 9.41 -22.19
C VAL A 165 2.15 9.58 -23.00
N PHE A 166 2.00 9.97 -24.26
CA PHE A 166 3.14 10.27 -25.13
C PHE A 166 3.92 11.49 -24.64
N HIS A 167 5.16 11.63 -25.10
CA HIS A 167 6.01 12.77 -24.78
C HIS A 167 5.33 14.11 -25.12
N GLY A 168 5.56 15.11 -24.29
CA GLY A 168 4.88 16.40 -24.38
C GLY A 168 4.78 17.09 -23.03
N THR A 169 4.28 18.32 -23.04
CA THR A 169 4.00 19.09 -21.82
C THR A 169 2.49 19.27 -21.68
N TYR A 170 1.95 18.74 -20.59
CA TYR A 170 0.54 18.77 -20.26
C TYR A 170 0.34 19.78 -19.13
N ASN A 171 -0.15 20.96 -19.49
CA ASN A 171 -0.41 22.05 -18.53
C ASN A 171 -1.82 21.89 -17.96
N GLU A 172 -1.93 21.10 -16.90
CA GLU A 172 -3.18 20.81 -16.21
C GLU A 172 -2.93 20.28 -14.80
N GLU A 173 -3.90 20.45 -13.94
CA GLU A 173 -4.06 19.68 -12.71
C GLU A 173 -4.81 18.38 -13.06
N ILE A 174 -4.28 17.25 -12.60
CA ILE A 174 -4.93 15.94 -12.78
C ILE A 174 -5.44 15.38 -11.46
N LEU A 175 -6.69 14.94 -11.46
CA LEU A 175 -7.35 14.19 -10.39
C LEU A 175 -7.41 12.71 -10.77
N VAL A 176 -6.69 11.88 -10.03
CA VAL A 176 -6.67 10.42 -10.19
C VAL A 176 -7.51 9.80 -9.07
N ASN A 177 -8.78 9.50 -9.36
CA ASN A 177 -9.76 9.02 -8.38
C ASN A 177 -10.29 7.59 -8.68
N LYS A 178 -9.65 6.89 -9.62
CA LYS A 178 -9.96 5.50 -9.97
C LYS A 178 -8.70 4.66 -9.87
N SER A 179 -8.85 3.36 -9.64
CA SER A 179 -7.70 2.45 -9.76
C SER A 179 -7.26 2.41 -11.21
N LEU A 180 -5.99 2.72 -11.48
CA LEU A 180 -5.42 2.72 -12.84
C LEU A 180 -3.89 2.76 -12.82
N PHE A 181 -3.32 2.51 -14.00
CA PHE A 181 -1.91 2.75 -14.31
C PHE A 181 -1.82 4.00 -15.19
N LEU A 182 -1.13 5.03 -14.72
CA LEU A 182 -0.79 6.22 -15.48
C LEU A 182 0.68 6.17 -15.83
N ILE A 183 0.99 6.02 -17.12
CA ILE A 183 2.33 5.72 -17.62
C ILE A 183 2.74 6.79 -18.64
N GLY A 184 3.81 7.52 -18.36
CA GLY A 184 4.45 8.41 -19.30
C GLY A 184 5.44 7.66 -20.18
N GLU A 185 5.51 8.03 -21.45
CA GLU A 185 6.44 7.43 -22.42
C GLU A 185 7.90 7.51 -21.98
N ASN A 186 8.30 8.64 -21.38
CA ASN A 186 9.66 8.85 -20.89
C ASN A 186 9.69 9.98 -19.85
N ARG A 187 10.20 9.69 -18.65
CA ARG A 187 10.26 10.65 -17.55
C ARG A 187 10.98 11.95 -17.86
N ASN A 188 11.87 11.98 -18.85
CA ASN A 188 12.61 13.19 -19.24
C ASN A 188 11.85 14.09 -20.23
N THR A 189 10.80 13.58 -20.90
CA THR A 189 10.12 14.29 -21.99
C THR A 189 8.59 14.30 -21.87
N THR A 190 8.00 13.50 -21.00
CA THR A 190 6.57 13.51 -20.67
C THR A 190 6.37 14.29 -19.38
N ILE A 191 5.87 15.52 -19.48
CA ILE A 191 5.84 16.49 -18.39
C ILE A 191 4.39 16.80 -18.00
N ILE A 192 4.04 16.56 -16.74
CA ILE A 192 2.83 17.07 -16.10
C ILE A 192 3.21 18.38 -15.41
N ASN A 193 2.58 19.48 -15.84
CA ASN A 193 2.86 20.80 -15.32
C ASN A 193 1.61 21.43 -14.69
N GLY A 194 1.52 21.38 -13.36
CA GLY A 194 0.42 21.97 -12.57
C GLY A 194 0.53 23.48 -12.37
N SER A 195 1.34 24.18 -13.16
CA SER A 195 1.54 25.64 -13.05
C SER A 195 0.20 26.39 -12.96
N GLY A 196 -0.05 27.05 -11.83
CA GLY A 196 -1.28 27.81 -11.59
C GLY A 196 -2.31 27.11 -10.71
N TYR A 197 -2.05 25.86 -10.32
CA TYR A 197 -2.87 25.06 -9.43
C TYR A 197 -2.14 24.78 -8.10
N ASP A 198 -2.87 24.26 -7.12
CA ASP A 198 -2.30 23.85 -5.84
C ASP A 198 -1.56 22.51 -5.99
N GLU A 199 -2.05 21.60 -6.83
CA GLU A 199 -1.44 20.30 -7.14
C GLU A 199 -1.19 20.12 -8.65
N SER A 200 -0.12 19.43 -9.03
CA SER A 200 -0.02 18.91 -10.41
C SER A 200 -0.78 17.58 -10.55
N VAL A 201 -0.61 16.71 -9.56
CA VAL A 201 -1.30 15.43 -9.46
C VAL A 201 -1.97 15.30 -8.10
N TYR A 202 -3.28 15.21 -8.10
CA TYR A 202 -4.08 14.92 -6.92
C TYR A 202 -4.59 13.47 -7.00
N ILE A 203 -4.17 12.64 -6.06
CA ILE A 203 -4.57 11.23 -5.93
C ILE A 203 -5.66 11.15 -4.87
N ASP A 204 -6.87 10.78 -5.29
CA ASP A 204 -8.04 10.58 -4.42
C ASP A 204 -8.70 9.23 -4.70
N GLY A 205 -7.90 8.18 -4.59
CA GLY A 205 -8.30 6.82 -4.97
C GLY A 205 -7.33 5.78 -4.44
N ASN A 206 -7.54 4.53 -4.83
CA ASN A 206 -6.75 3.38 -4.35
C ASN A 206 -6.19 2.59 -5.52
N LYS A 207 -5.11 1.83 -5.29
CA LYS A 207 -4.48 0.96 -6.31
C LYS A 207 -4.12 1.74 -7.57
N ILE A 208 -3.32 2.79 -7.39
CA ILE A 208 -2.90 3.72 -8.45
C ILE A 208 -1.39 3.56 -8.65
N ASN A 209 -0.98 3.50 -9.91
CA ASN A 209 0.43 3.45 -10.29
C ASN A 209 0.74 4.65 -11.20
N ILE A 210 1.78 5.43 -10.87
CA ILE A 210 2.20 6.59 -11.65
C ILE A 210 3.69 6.47 -11.93
N CYS A 211 4.07 6.43 -13.22
CA CYS A 211 5.46 6.34 -13.63
C CYS A 211 5.77 7.00 -14.97
N GLY A 212 7.05 7.28 -15.22
CA GLY A 212 7.52 7.76 -16.50
C GLY A 212 7.24 9.24 -16.76
N PHE A 213 7.06 10.06 -15.72
CA PHE A 213 6.78 11.50 -15.84
C PHE A 213 7.88 12.38 -15.24
N THR A 214 8.03 13.58 -15.79
CA THR A 214 8.44 14.75 -15.00
C THR A 214 7.18 15.39 -14.41
N ILE A 215 7.14 15.62 -13.10
CA ILE A 215 6.03 16.28 -12.40
C ILE A 215 6.55 17.57 -11.74
N GLN A 216 5.96 18.69 -12.13
CA GLN A 216 6.38 20.02 -11.67
C GLN A 216 5.20 21.01 -11.56
N ASN A 217 5.29 21.93 -10.60
CA ASN A 217 4.33 23.01 -10.40
C ASN A 217 5.08 24.37 -10.39
N GLU A 218 5.56 24.77 -11.57
CA GLU A 218 6.35 26.01 -11.72
C GLU A 218 5.49 27.27 -11.45
N GLY A 219 6.00 28.18 -10.61
CA GLY A 219 5.51 29.57 -10.52
C GLY A 219 5.67 30.22 -9.14
N GLU A 220 5.26 31.49 -9.04
CA GLU A 220 5.62 32.40 -7.94
C GLU A 220 4.79 32.27 -6.63
N SER A 221 3.92 31.26 -6.48
CA SER A 221 3.15 31.11 -5.22
C SER A 221 4.01 30.45 -4.14
N TRP A 222 4.00 31.05 -2.95
CA TRP A 222 4.98 30.78 -1.89
C TRP A 222 4.60 29.66 -0.91
N ILE A 223 3.42 29.04 -1.04
CA ILE A 223 2.96 28.00 -0.09
C ILE A 223 2.08 26.94 -0.79
N TRP A 224 2.18 25.69 -0.33
CA TRP A 224 1.28 24.55 -0.63
C TRP A 224 1.25 23.99 -2.06
N ARG A 225 2.14 24.43 -2.95
CA ARG A 225 2.27 23.85 -4.29
C ARG A 225 2.87 22.46 -4.27
N ARG A 226 2.03 21.47 -4.53
CA ARG A 226 2.38 20.06 -4.47
C ARG A 226 2.58 19.50 -5.88
N GLY A 227 3.67 18.75 -6.07
CA GLY A 227 3.86 17.97 -7.29
C GLY A 227 2.83 16.86 -7.33
N VAL A 228 2.87 16.00 -6.32
CA VAL A 228 1.90 14.94 -6.07
C VAL A 228 1.31 15.12 -4.67
N PHE A 229 -0.01 15.08 -4.56
CA PHE A 229 -0.72 15.01 -3.29
C PHE A 229 -1.49 13.70 -3.19
N ILE A 230 -1.24 12.94 -2.13
CA ILE A 230 -1.98 11.72 -1.80
C ILE A 230 -3.02 12.07 -0.73
N SER A 231 -4.29 11.90 -1.07
CA SER A 231 -5.41 12.24 -0.18
C SER A 231 -5.46 11.34 1.06
N PRO A 232 -6.12 11.79 2.14
CA PRO A 232 -6.36 10.98 3.31
C PRO A 232 -6.98 9.62 3.02
N SER A 233 -6.50 8.61 3.73
CA SER A 233 -6.99 7.21 3.61
C SER A 233 -6.76 6.55 2.24
N SER A 234 -5.99 7.17 1.33
CA SER A 234 -5.54 6.52 0.09
C SER A 234 -4.68 5.29 0.39
N ASN A 235 -4.83 4.24 -0.41
CA ASN A 235 -4.22 2.93 -0.19
C ASN A 235 -3.66 2.33 -1.48
N ARG A 236 -2.51 1.64 -1.39
CA ARG A 236 -1.84 0.96 -2.52
C ARG A 236 -1.49 1.93 -3.64
N ILE A 237 -0.71 2.93 -3.31
CA ILE A 237 -0.26 3.94 -4.27
C ILE A 237 1.22 3.73 -4.55
N HIS A 238 1.56 3.56 -5.83
CA HIS A 238 2.92 3.36 -6.27
C HIS A 238 3.35 4.54 -7.14
N ILE A 239 4.35 5.29 -6.69
CA ILE A 239 4.96 6.39 -7.45
C ILE A 239 6.39 5.99 -7.76
N HIS A 240 6.70 5.76 -9.03
CA HIS A 240 8.03 5.25 -9.41
C HIS A 240 8.52 5.70 -10.78
N ASP A 241 9.84 5.67 -10.98
CA ASP A 241 10.46 6.07 -12.25
C ASP A 241 10.04 7.48 -12.74
N ASN A 242 9.86 8.43 -11.80
CA ASN A 242 9.52 9.82 -12.11
C ASN A 242 10.68 10.79 -11.79
N ILE A 243 10.63 11.96 -12.40
CA ILE A 243 11.39 13.15 -11.99
C ILE A 243 10.42 14.12 -11.31
N ILE A 244 10.57 14.39 -10.03
CA ILE A 244 9.68 15.29 -9.27
C ILE A 244 10.48 16.51 -8.88
N THR A 245 10.16 17.66 -9.49
CA THR A 245 11.01 18.84 -9.39
C THR A 245 10.28 20.18 -9.42
N LYS A 246 10.90 21.20 -8.81
CA LYS A 246 10.41 22.59 -8.79
C LYS A 246 9.02 22.72 -8.16
N ASN A 247 8.78 21.98 -7.08
CA ASN A 247 7.57 22.08 -6.28
C ASN A 247 7.89 22.66 -4.89
N TYR A 248 6.89 23.21 -4.20
CA TYR A 248 7.05 23.52 -2.78
C TYR A 248 7.15 22.19 -2.01
N ILE A 249 6.22 21.27 -2.24
CA ILE A 249 6.32 19.88 -1.78
C ILE A 249 6.32 18.97 -3.01
N GLY A 250 7.32 18.11 -3.16
CA GLY A 250 7.41 17.15 -4.26
C GLY A 250 6.28 16.12 -4.20
N ILE A 251 6.24 15.35 -3.12
CA ILE A 251 5.16 14.41 -2.78
C ILE A 251 4.66 14.72 -1.37
N ASP A 252 3.37 14.99 -1.23
CA ASP A 252 2.69 15.17 0.04
C ASP A 252 1.82 13.93 0.34
N ILE A 253 2.09 13.28 1.46
CA ILE A 253 1.37 12.09 1.95
C ILE A 253 0.62 12.48 3.21
N TYR A 254 -0.70 12.56 3.11
CA TYR A 254 -1.50 13.18 4.17
C TYR A 254 -2.49 12.21 4.80
N ASP A 255 -2.40 12.09 6.13
CA ASP A 255 -3.28 11.41 7.09
C ASP A 255 -3.86 10.04 6.69
N LYS A 256 -3.48 8.99 7.42
CA LYS A 256 -4.03 7.62 7.29
C LYS A 256 -3.85 7.00 5.91
N ALA A 257 -2.96 7.53 5.08
CA ALA A 257 -2.54 6.84 3.88
C ALA A 257 -1.80 5.55 4.28
N THR A 258 -2.04 4.47 3.53
CA THR A 258 -1.46 3.16 3.84
C THR A 258 -0.91 2.48 2.60
N ASP A 259 0.14 1.67 2.76
CA ASP A 259 0.69 0.85 1.66
C ASP A 259 1.10 1.74 0.46
N ILE A 260 1.96 2.71 0.75
CA ILE A 260 2.46 3.68 -0.24
C ILE A 260 3.91 3.33 -0.55
N LEU A 261 4.18 3.05 -1.82
CA LEU A 261 5.52 2.72 -2.32
C LEU A 261 6.04 3.86 -3.20
N ILE A 262 7.17 4.45 -2.80
CA ILE A 262 7.84 5.51 -3.56
C ILE A 262 9.25 5.02 -3.89
N TYR A 263 9.52 4.71 -5.17
CA TYR A 263 10.80 4.10 -5.55
C TYR A 263 11.31 4.47 -6.94
N ASP A 264 12.62 4.36 -7.16
CA ASP A 264 13.27 4.67 -8.45
C ASP A 264 12.99 6.09 -8.97
N ASN A 265 12.62 7.03 -8.10
CA ASN A 265 12.36 8.42 -8.48
C ASN A 265 13.61 9.29 -8.30
N VAL A 266 13.65 10.39 -9.06
CA VAL A 266 14.57 11.49 -8.86
C VAL A 266 13.81 12.70 -8.34
N ILE A 267 13.95 13.00 -7.06
CA ILE A 267 13.21 14.05 -6.34
C ILE A 267 14.16 15.21 -6.03
N MET A 268 14.07 16.29 -6.81
CA MET A 268 15.07 17.35 -6.75
C MET A 268 14.51 18.77 -6.86
N LYS A 269 15.19 19.75 -6.25
CA LYS A 269 14.82 21.18 -6.35
C LYS A 269 13.40 21.47 -5.88
N ASN A 270 13.00 20.81 -4.79
CA ASN A 270 11.76 21.12 -4.08
C ASN A 270 12.09 21.75 -2.71
N THR A 271 11.17 22.48 -2.09
CA THR A 271 11.38 22.89 -0.68
C THR A 271 11.37 21.62 0.20
N ASN A 272 10.32 20.80 0.12
CA ASN A 272 10.30 19.46 0.67
C ASN A 272 10.26 18.44 -0.50
N GLY A 273 11.16 17.46 -0.53
CA GLY A 273 11.10 16.38 -1.50
C GLY A 273 9.88 15.49 -1.24
N ILE A 274 9.81 14.93 -0.03
CA ILE A 274 8.61 14.26 0.51
C ILE A 274 8.23 14.94 1.82
N TYR A 275 6.94 15.19 2.01
CA TYR A 275 6.35 15.56 3.29
C TYR A 275 5.27 14.53 3.65
N GLY A 276 5.51 13.76 4.70
CA GLY A 276 4.56 12.76 5.20
C GLY A 276 4.03 13.16 6.56
N SER A 277 2.75 13.51 6.64
CA SER A 277 2.12 13.98 7.89
C SER A 277 0.83 13.25 8.23
N GLY A 278 0.51 13.20 9.52
CA GLY A 278 -0.64 12.46 10.05
C GLY A 278 -0.36 10.96 10.23
N GLU A 279 -1.41 10.20 10.57
CA GLU A 279 -1.29 8.83 11.08
C GLU A 279 -1.14 7.79 9.94
N ASN A 280 -0.15 8.00 9.07
CA ASN A 280 0.17 7.11 7.95
C ASN A 280 0.74 5.77 8.42
N THR A 281 0.56 4.70 7.63
CA THR A 281 1.09 3.37 7.94
C THR A 281 1.69 2.68 6.72
N PHE A 282 2.75 1.89 6.90
CA PHE A 282 3.38 1.14 5.81
C PHE A 282 3.78 2.01 4.62
N ILE A 283 4.57 3.06 4.89
CA ILE A 283 5.14 3.91 3.84
C ILE A 283 6.56 3.44 3.56
N GLU A 284 6.85 3.03 2.33
CA GLU A 284 8.17 2.58 1.91
C GLU A 284 8.77 3.52 0.88
N ILE A 285 9.98 4.00 1.16
CA ILE A 285 10.74 4.91 0.30
C ILE A 285 12.09 4.27 0.01
N TYR A 286 12.32 3.82 -1.22
CA TYR A 286 13.56 3.13 -1.57
C TYR A 286 14.07 3.34 -2.99
N HIS A 287 15.37 3.17 -3.22
CA HIS A 287 16.02 3.40 -4.52
C HIS A 287 15.77 4.80 -5.14
N ASN A 288 15.45 5.81 -4.33
CA ASN A 288 15.26 7.16 -4.84
C ASN A 288 16.53 7.99 -4.71
N ILE A 289 16.62 9.01 -5.56
CA ILE A 289 17.64 10.06 -5.49
C ILE A 289 16.98 11.36 -5.02
N PHE A 290 17.32 11.80 -3.81
CA PHE A 290 16.91 13.09 -3.26
C PHE A 290 18.06 14.09 -3.36
N SER A 291 17.90 15.15 -4.14
CA SER A 291 18.96 16.15 -4.25
C SER A 291 18.52 17.60 -4.42
N ASN A 292 19.30 18.52 -3.85
CA ASN A 292 19.04 19.95 -3.97
C ASN A 292 17.64 20.36 -3.47
N ASN A 293 17.12 19.68 -2.44
CA ASN A 293 15.91 20.10 -1.73
C ASN A 293 16.28 20.85 -0.45
N ASP A 294 15.37 21.65 0.10
CA ASP A 294 15.60 22.17 1.47
C ASP A 294 15.49 21.03 2.49
N VAL A 295 14.45 20.21 2.39
CA VAL A 295 14.32 18.94 3.12
C VAL A 295 14.15 17.82 2.11
N GLY A 296 15.00 16.79 2.16
CA GLY A 296 14.87 15.63 1.27
C GLY A 296 13.60 14.83 1.58
N ILE A 297 13.50 14.32 2.80
CA ILE A 297 12.35 13.57 3.30
C ILE A 297 12.00 14.11 4.68
N ASP A 298 10.75 14.51 4.89
CA ASP A 298 10.18 14.78 6.21
C ASP A 298 9.15 13.70 6.52
N ALA A 299 9.48 12.84 7.49
CA ALA A 299 8.72 11.66 7.85
C ALA A 299 8.18 11.79 9.28
N GLU A 300 6.86 11.76 9.43
CA GLU A 300 6.20 11.59 10.72
C GLU A 300 6.11 10.10 11.05
N HIS A 301 5.00 9.41 10.80
CA HIS A 301 4.75 8.09 11.39
C HIS A 301 4.93 6.91 10.43
N ASN A 302 5.63 5.86 10.87
CA ASN A 302 5.64 4.54 10.23
C ASN A 302 6.24 4.51 8.80
N PHE A 303 7.35 5.25 8.62
CA PHE A 303 8.13 5.27 7.38
C PHE A 303 9.29 4.28 7.43
N SER A 304 9.44 3.48 6.37
CA SER A 304 10.63 2.70 6.08
C SER A 304 11.40 3.36 4.93
N ILE A 305 12.51 4.01 5.27
CA ILE A 305 13.37 4.75 4.34
C ILE A 305 14.64 3.94 4.17
N TYR A 306 14.86 3.37 2.99
CA TYR A 306 16.02 2.51 2.76
C TYR A 306 16.57 2.52 1.35
N GLU A 307 17.87 2.24 1.20
CA GLU A 307 18.51 2.09 -0.11
C GLU A 307 18.34 3.35 -1.00
N ASN A 308 18.26 4.54 -0.38
CA ASN A 308 18.18 5.82 -1.09
C ASN A 308 19.54 6.54 -1.14
N LEU A 309 19.72 7.36 -2.18
CA LEU A 309 20.75 8.39 -2.24
C LEU A 309 20.15 9.73 -1.81
N ILE A 310 20.63 10.30 -0.70
CA ILE A 310 20.13 11.56 -0.16
C ILE A 310 21.30 12.54 -0.07
N SER A 311 21.36 13.50 -1.01
CA SER A 311 22.53 14.37 -1.13
C SER A 311 22.27 15.82 -1.49
N ASN A 312 23.15 16.72 -1.05
CA ASN A 312 23.05 18.15 -1.37
C ASN A 312 21.72 18.80 -0.93
N ASN A 313 21.12 18.34 0.17
CA ASN A 313 19.93 18.95 0.77
C ASN A 313 20.32 19.81 1.98
N SER A 314 19.48 20.78 2.36
CA SER A 314 19.69 21.50 3.63
C SER A 314 19.51 20.56 4.83
N ILE A 315 18.50 19.69 4.77
CA ILE A 315 18.31 18.55 5.67
C ILE A 315 18.05 17.33 4.79
N GLY A 316 18.81 16.26 4.96
CA GLY A 316 18.62 15.01 4.19
C GLY A 316 17.31 14.33 4.58
N ILE A 317 17.22 13.89 5.82
CA ILE A 317 16.00 13.33 6.42
C ILE A 317 15.65 14.14 7.67
N LEU A 318 14.39 14.53 7.79
CA LEU A 318 13.79 15.09 8.99
C LEU A 318 12.78 14.09 9.54
N ASP A 319 12.95 13.70 10.80
CA ASP A 319 11.95 12.97 11.57
C ASP A 319 11.29 13.95 12.55
N SER A 320 10.18 14.55 12.11
CA SER A 320 9.60 15.76 12.75
C SER A 320 8.71 15.46 13.95
N ALA A 321 7.92 14.38 13.91
CA ALA A 321 7.01 13.99 14.98
C ALA A 321 6.79 12.46 15.08
N GLY A 322 7.63 11.67 14.41
CA GLY A 322 7.43 10.25 14.23
C GLY A 322 7.48 9.29 15.41
N TYR A 323 6.89 8.14 15.17
CA TYR A 323 7.11 6.91 15.91
C TYR A 323 7.23 5.76 14.90
N LEU A 324 8.00 4.72 15.25
CA LEU A 324 8.18 3.51 14.43
C LEU A 324 8.76 3.75 13.02
N ASN A 325 9.68 4.71 12.89
CA ASN A 325 10.41 4.93 11.64
C ASN A 325 11.63 3.99 11.55
N PHE A 326 11.85 3.41 10.37
CA PHE A 326 13.02 2.61 10.04
C PHE A 326 13.84 3.36 8.99
N ILE A 327 15.05 3.74 9.34
CA ILE A 327 15.98 4.45 8.45
C ILE A 327 17.21 3.58 8.31
N TYR A 328 17.35 2.88 7.20
CA TYR A 328 18.45 1.92 7.06
C TYR A 328 19.02 1.79 5.67
N LYS A 329 20.30 1.44 5.56
CA LYS A 329 20.98 1.28 4.27
C LYS A 329 20.79 2.47 3.33
N ASN A 330 20.78 3.71 3.84
CA ASN A 330 20.77 4.89 2.99
C ASN A 330 22.19 5.45 2.82
N ASN A 331 22.46 6.05 1.67
CA ASN A 331 23.65 6.86 1.45
C ASN A 331 23.29 8.34 1.64
N ILE A 332 23.53 8.85 2.84
CA ILE A 332 23.19 10.21 3.27
C ILE A 332 24.47 11.04 3.23
N ARG A 333 24.63 11.85 2.18
CA ARG A 333 25.91 12.52 1.93
C ARG A 333 25.82 13.95 1.46
N ASP A 334 26.83 14.76 1.76
CA ASP A 334 26.94 16.13 1.23
C ASP A 334 25.72 17.02 1.61
N ASN A 335 25.00 16.71 2.69
CA ASN A 335 23.90 17.55 3.19
C ASN A 335 24.40 18.52 4.27
N LYS A 336 23.71 19.64 4.46
CA LYS A 336 24.02 20.52 5.60
C LYS A 336 23.69 19.83 6.93
N VAL A 337 22.60 19.08 7.01
CA VAL A 337 22.32 18.12 8.08
C VAL A 337 21.92 16.80 7.44
N GLY A 338 22.57 15.69 7.80
CA GLY A 338 22.25 14.38 7.24
C GLY A 338 20.88 13.88 7.70
N LEU A 339 20.73 13.71 9.02
CA LEU A 339 19.48 13.31 9.67
C LEU A 339 19.18 14.24 10.85
N GLN A 340 18.03 14.89 10.82
CA GLN A 340 17.50 15.66 11.94
C GLN A 340 16.36 14.89 12.61
N ILE A 341 16.43 14.71 13.92
CA ILE A 341 15.37 14.05 14.70
C ILE A 341 14.81 15.06 15.70
N LYS A 342 13.52 15.34 15.56
CA LYS A 342 12.70 16.11 16.49
C LYS A 342 11.68 15.23 17.23
N SER A 343 11.40 14.05 16.66
CA SER A 343 10.44 13.08 17.15
C SER A 343 10.87 12.34 18.42
N PHE A 344 9.91 11.64 19.01
CA PHE A 344 9.97 11.34 20.43
C PHE A 344 10.33 9.90 20.79
N ILE A 345 10.16 8.83 19.98
CA ILE A 345 10.57 7.47 20.44
C ILE A 345 10.83 6.48 19.28
N ASP A 346 11.81 5.59 19.46
CA ASP A 346 11.94 4.26 18.84
C ASP A 346 12.20 4.20 17.33
N ALA A 347 12.72 5.28 16.72
CA ALA A 347 13.27 5.18 15.38
C ALA A 347 14.45 4.19 15.36
N GLN A 348 14.46 3.30 14.35
CA GLN A 348 15.51 2.34 14.11
C GLN A 348 16.43 2.89 13.02
N ILE A 349 17.62 3.35 13.40
CA ILE A 349 18.61 3.92 12.47
C ILE A 349 19.82 3.00 12.39
N TYR A 350 19.95 2.26 11.29
CA TYR A 350 21.02 1.27 11.16
C TYR A 350 21.58 1.09 9.75
N GLN A 351 22.84 0.70 9.63
CA GLN A 351 23.46 0.39 8.33
C GLN A 351 23.44 1.55 7.31
N ASN A 352 23.30 2.80 7.76
CA ASN A 352 23.39 3.95 6.86
C ASN A 352 24.83 4.41 6.70
N ASN A 353 25.14 5.02 5.55
CA ASN A 353 26.37 5.77 5.33
C ASN A 353 26.10 7.25 5.56
N PHE A 354 26.75 7.85 6.56
CA PHE A 354 26.79 9.30 6.75
C PHE A 354 28.15 9.82 6.29
N ILE A 355 28.16 10.53 5.15
CA ILE A 355 29.41 10.93 4.46
C ILE A 355 29.40 12.44 4.16
N ASN A 356 30.43 13.20 4.51
CA ASN A 356 30.63 14.61 4.14
C ASN A 356 29.42 15.53 4.43
N ASN A 357 28.62 15.22 5.44
CA ASN A 357 27.56 16.12 5.87
C ASN A 357 28.16 17.18 6.79
N ASN A 358 27.72 18.44 6.72
CA ASN A 358 28.24 19.47 7.65
C ASN A 358 27.92 19.10 9.12
N ALA A 359 26.77 18.48 9.34
CA ALA A 359 26.44 17.73 10.55
C ALA A 359 25.79 16.40 10.15
N HIS A 360 26.34 15.26 10.57
CA HIS A 360 25.72 13.97 10.28
C HIS A 360 24.33 13.87 10.92
N ILE A 361 24.24 14.20 12.21
CA ILE A 361 23.02 14.11 13.00
C ILE A 361 22.75 15.44 13.70
N SER A 362 21.49 15.85 13.75
CA SER A 362 20.99 16.88 14.66
C SER A 362 19.86 16.30 15.52
N LEU A 363 20.14 15.98 16.78
CA LEU A 363 19.11 15.52 17.72
C LEU A 363 18.58 16.68 18.56
N PHE A 364 17.27 16.89 18.50
CA PHE A 364 16.59 17.94 19.25
C PHE A 364 15.35 17.40 19.93
N ARG A 365 15.26 17.57 21.26
CA ARG A 365 14.10 17.15 22.04
C ARG A 365 13.44 18.33 22.70
N ASN A 366 12.12 18.42 22.54
CA ASN A 366 11.28 19.34 23.31
C ASN A 366 10.45 18.56 24.32
N GLY A 367 10.22 19.13 25.50
CA GLY A 367 9.26 18.54 26.42
C GLY A 367 8.90 19.46 27.57
N LEU A 368 7.88 19.06 28.33
CA LEU A 368 7.52 19.74 29.57
C LEU A 368 8.51 19.37 30.67
N LEU A 369 8.95 20.36 31.45
CA LEU A 369 9.80 20.13 32.61
C LEU A 369 9.14 19.21 33.64
N SER A 370 7.81 19.26 33.74
CA SER A 370 7.02 18.35 34.59
C SER A 370 7.09 16.89 34.15
N ASP A 371 7.33 16.63 32.86
CA ASP A 371 7.42 15.29 32.27
C ASP A 371 8.87 14.91 31.89
N ARG A 372 9.86 15.59 32.48
CA ARG A 372 11.29 15.41 32.17
C ARG A 372 11.76 13.95 32.16
N LYS A 373 11.15 13.08 33.01
CA LYS A 373 11.54 11.67 33.10
C LYS A 373 11.23 10.94 31.79
N SER A 374 10.04 11.17 31.24
CA SER A 374 9.61 10.58 29.97
C SER A 374 10.48 11.11 28.84
N VAL A 375 10.74 12.43 28.79
CA VAL A 375 11.58 13.09 27.77
C VAL A 375 13.03 12.55 27.75
N ILE A 376 13.59 12.21 28.92
CA ILE A 376 14.92 11.59 29.03
C ILE A 376 14.89 10.11 28.58
N ALA A 377 13.78 9.42 28.83
CA ALA A 377 13.63 8.00 28.49
C ALA A 377 13.47 7.75 26.99
N LEU A 378 13.00 8.75 26.24
CA LEU A 378 13.02 8.77 24.78
C LEU A 378 14.43 8.43 24.28
N LYS A 379 14.57 7.45 23.41
CA LYS A 379 15.84 7.12 22.76
C LYS A 379 15.55 6.55 21.39
N GLN A 380 16.49 6.76 20.46
CA GLN A 380 16.48 6.05 19.20
C GLN A 380 17.40 4.83 19.29
N ASN A 381 17.22 3.89 18.38
CA ASN A 381 18.07 2.73 18.28
C ASN A 381 19.08 2.92 17.15
N TRP A 382 20.36 3.01 17.52
CA TRP A 382 21.47 3.23 16.59
C TRP A 382 22.37 2.00 16.55
N SER A 383 22.58 1.44 15.37
CA SER A 383 23.51 0.34 15.21
C SER A 383 24.12 0.30 13.83
N MET A 384 25.40 -0.04 13.72
CA MET A 384 26.02 -0.36 12.43
C MET A 384 25.94 0.77 11.41
N ASN A 385 25.85 2.04 11.82
CA ASN A 385 25.97 3.13 10.85
C ASN A 385 27.45 3.40 10.59
N TYR A 386 27.78 3.73 9.34
CA TYR A 386 29.09 4.25 8.96
C TYR A 386 29.10 5.77 9.08
N TRP A 387 30.23 6.29 9.56
CA TRP A 387 30.46 7.70 9.80
C TRP A 387 31.86 8.03 9.30
N ASP A 388 32.00 9.03 8.43
CA ASP A 388 33.30 9.38 7.84
C ASP A 388 34.11 10.39 8.65
N ASP A 389 33.57 10.86 9.78
CA ASP A 389 34.30 11.67 10.74
C ASP A 389 35.20 10.83 11.68
N LEU A 390 36.30 11.43 12.13
CA LEU A 390 37.40 10.75 12.81
C LEU A 390 37.17 10.57 14.32
N ILE A 391 36.05 9.97 14.72
CA ILE A 391 35.79 9.58 16.13
C ILE A 391 35.78 8.04 16.24
N PRO A 392 36.94 7.38 16.43
CA PRO A 392 37.03 5.94 16.60
C PRO A 392 36.66 5.54 18.04
N LEU A 393 35.44 5.85 18.47
CA LEU A 393 34.90 5.46 19.76
C LEU A 393 33.79 4.44 19.57
N THR A 394 33.85 3.36 20.36
CA THR A 394 32.78 2.36 20.46
C THR A 394 32.37 2.24 21.93
N PRO A 395 31.10 2.55 22.28
CA PRO A 395 30.06 3.03 21.39
C PRO A 395 30.32 4.47 20.92
N ARG A 396 29.85 4.83 19.72
CA ARG A 396 30.01 6.18 19.16
C ARG A 396 29.00 7.14 19.80
N PRO A 397 29.44 8.23 20.46
CA PRO A 397 28.52 9.21 21.01
C PRO A 397 27.85 10.04 19.92
N ILE A 398 26.55 10.28 20.08
CA ILE A 398 25.72 11.12 19.21
C ILE A 398 25.17 12.26 20.08
N PRO A 399 25.76 13.46 19.99
CA PRO A 399 25.34 14.58 20.82
C PRO A 399 23.95 15.07 20.42
N GLY A 400 23.15 15.45 21.41
CA GLY A 400 21.82 16.01 21.24
C GLY A 400 21.54 17.15 22.20
N LEU A 401 20.49 17.90 21.91
CA LEU A 401 20.03 19.03 22.71
C LEU A 401 18.61 18.80 23.19
N MET A 402 18.39 18.90 24.51
CA MET A 402 17.07 18.82 25.12
C MET A 402 16.64 20.18 25.66
N VAL A 403 15.45 20.62 25.26
CA VAL A 403 14.83 21.87 25.73
C VAL A 403 13.59 21.52 26.55
N LEU A 404 13.61 21.92 27.82
CA LEU A 404 12.50 21.72 28.76
C LEU A 404 11.80 23.04 29.04
N ALA A 405 10.47 23.04 28.85
CA ALA A 405 9.62 24.21 29.04
C ALA A 405 8.63 24.03 30.20
N ILE A 406 8.16 25.14 30.79
CA ILE A 406 6.91 25.13 31.59
C ILE A 406 5.78 25.58 30.69
N TYR A 407 4.60 25.00 30.91
CA TYR A 407 3.38 25.59 30.42
C TYR A 407 2.95 26.74 31.33
N VAL A 408 2.87 27.95 30.78
CA VAL A 408 2.42 29.14 31.50
C VAL A 408 0.99 29.46 31.08
N TRP A 409 0.07 29.42 32.03
CA TRP A 409 -1.36 29.69 31.79
C TRP A 409 -1.72 31.12 32.20
N PHE A 410 -2.40 31.85 31.30
CA PHE A 410 -2.87 33.21 31.52
C PHE A 410 -4.41 33.30 31.49
N GLY A 411 -5.08 32.55 32.37
CA GLY A 411 -6.53 32.68 32.54
C GLY A 411 -7.33 32.32 31.27
N ILE A 412 -8.07 33.28 30.73
CA ILE A 412 -8.94 33.11 29.55
C ILE A 412 -8.20 33.04 28.20
N PHE A 413 -6.88 33.21 28.17
CA PHE A 413 -6.07 33.02 26.96
C PHE A 413 -5.43 31.63 26.93
N ASN A 414 -5.20 31.09 25.71
CA ASN A 414 -4.36 29.91 25.53
C ASN A 414 -2.97 30.18 26.14
N GLY A 415 -2.50 29.26 26.97
CA GLY A 415 -1.17 29.36 27.58
C GLY A 415 -0.06 29.18 26.54
N PHE A 416 1.18 29.48 26.92
CA PHE A 416 2.35 29.25 26.08
C PHE A 416 3.43 28.44 26.81
N LEU A 417 4.28 27.76 26.03
CA LEU A 417 5.46 27.07 26.54
C LEU A 417 6.61 28.04 26.71
N LEU A 418 7.05 28.27 27.95
CA LEU A 418 8.24 29.05 28.26
C LEU A 418 9.44 28.10 28.42
N PRO A 419 10.41 28.08 27.49
CA PRO A 419 11.61 27.26 27.64
C PRO A 419 12.42 27.76 28.83
N ILE A 420 12.83 26.85 29.72
CA ILE A 420 13.63 27.20 30.90
C ILE A 420 15.04 26.63 30.83
N VAL A 421 15.14 25.35 30.47
CA VAL A 421 16.39 24.60 30.60
C VAL A 421 16.75 24.02 29.24
N VAL A 422 17.98 24.31 28.82
CA VAL A 422 18.62 23.66 27.68
C VAL A 422 19.70 22.75 28.24
N HIS A 423 19.59 21.44 28.01
CA HIS A 423 20.50 20.44 28.55
C HIS A 423 21.06 19.58 27.41
N PRO A 424 22.39 19.45 27.26
CA PRO A 424 22.98 18.54 26.29
C PRO A 424 22.76 17.08 26.75
N TYR A 425 22.60 16.15 25.82
CA TYR A 425 22.54 14.73 26.11
C TYR A 425 23.26 13.93 25.02
N PHE A 426 23.44 12.64 25.26
CA PHE A 426 24.10 11.75 24.29
C PHE A 426 23.25 10.50 24.05
N GLU A 427 23.12 10.16 22.79
CA GLU A 427 22.77 8.81 22.33
C GLU A 427 24.03 8.12 21.82
N TYR A 428 23.91 6.84 21.46
CA TYR A 428 25.08 6.02 21.18
C TYR A 428 24.80 4.98 20.10
N ASP A 429 25.55 5.03 19.00
CA ASP A 429 25.66 3.89 18.08
C ASP A 429 26.55 2.84 18.73
N GLN A 430 25.96 1.68 19.07
CA GLN A 430 26.64 0.64 19.83
C GLN A 430 27.74 -0.06 19.03
N HIS A 431 27.57 -0.13 17.71
CA HIS A 431 28.39 -0.96 16.84
C HIS A 431 28.66 -0.23 15.51
N PRO A 432 29.32 0.95 15.52
CA PRO A 432 29.54 1.72 14.30
C PRO A 432 30.33 0.89 13.27
N ALA A 433 29.89 0.98 12.01
CA ALA A 433 30.54 0.30 10.90
C ALA A 433 31.93 0.91 10.64
N GLN A 434 32.89 0.05 10.24
CA GLN A 434 34.28 0.47 10.02
C GLN A 434 34.54 0.96 8.59
N GLU A 435 33.69 0.54 7.65
CA GLU A 435 33.78 0.89 6.24
C GLU A 435 32.37 1.26 5.75
N PRO A 436 32.26 2.14 4.74
CA PRO A 436 30.98 2.46 4.14
C PRO A 436 30.39 1.23 3.47
N TYR A 437 29.06 1.09 3.56
CA TYR A 437 28.32 0.06 2.85
C TYR A 437 28.29 0.34 1.35
N ASP A 438 28.41 -0.70 0.53
CA ASP A 438 28.05 -0.65 -0.89
C ASP A 438 26.53 -0.81 -1.00
N ILE A 439 25.84 0.31 -1.12
CA ILE A 439 24.38 0.38 -1.19
C ILE A 439 24.00 0.53 -2.67
N PRO A 440 23.40 -0.51 -3.31
CA PRO A 440 23.00 -0.46 -4.70
C PRO A 440 21.92 0.61 -4.96
N GLY A 441 21.95 1.22 -6.14
CA GLY A 441 20.95 2.23 -6.55
C GLY A 441 21.53 3.48 -7.25
N MET A 442 22.81 3.48 -7.61
CA MET A 442 23.51 4.69 -8.08
C MET A 442 24.57 4.40 -9.17
N SER A 443 24.11 4.07 -10.38
CA SER A 443 24.89 4.24 -11.61
C SER A 443 24.11 5.04 -12.64
#